data_AF-A0A945V3F4-F1
#
_entry.id   AF-A0A945V3F4-F1
#
_cell.length_a   1.000
_cell.length_b   1.000
_cell.length_c   1.000
_cell.angle_alpha   90.00
_cell.angle_beta   90.00
_cell.angle_gamma   90.00
#
_symmetry.space_group_name_H-M   'P 1'
#
loop_
_entity.id
_entity.type
_entity.pdbx_description
1 polymer ?
#
loop_
_entity_poly.entity_id
_entity_poly.type
_entity_poly.pdbx_seq_one_letter_code
_entity_poly.pdbx_strand_id
1 'polypeptide(L)'
;LLNYQGKSRDVMTLAHELGHGVHQVLASQQGHLMADTPLTLAETASVFGEMLTFQTLLKSKSSPQERNIMLASKVEDMLNTVVRQIAFHEFETIVHDQRRHGELTPEAIGDVWMSVQERSLGPAIKLERNYASFWSYIPHFIHSPFYVYAYAFGDCLVNSLYAVYEESNEGFAENYIEMLRAGGTLRHKELLQPFNLDASDSTFWAKGLSLIENFIDQLDDGK
;
A
#
# COMPACT_ATOMS: atom_id res chain seq x y z
N LEU A 1 3.40 -15.50 11.96
CA LEU A 1 3.00 -16.01 13.32
C LEU A 1 1.66 -15.37 13.66
N LEU A 2 0.61 -16.13 14.00
CA LEU A 2 -0.77 -15.60 14.02
C LEU A 2 -1.43 -15.73 15.40
N ASN A 3 -2.07 -14.66 15.88
CA ASN A 3 -3.01 -14.68 16.99
C ASN A 3 -4.44 -14.61 16.44
N TYR A 4 -5.09 -15.76 16.30
CA TYR A 4 -6.41 -15.86 15.69
C TYR A 4 -7.54 -15.84 16.74
N GLN A 5 -8.44 -14.87 16.65
CA GLN A 5 -9.59 -14.69 17.54
C GLN A 5 -10.94 -14.80 16.80
N GLY A 6 -10.93 -15.20 15.52
CA GLY A 6 -12.14 -15.36 14.71
C GLY A 6 -12.73 -14.05 14.18
N LYS A 7 -11.97 -12.95 14.18
CA LYS A 7 -12.39 -11.66 13.61
C LYS A 7 -12.01 -11.57 12.14
N SER A 8 -12.71 -10.76 11.35
CA SER A 8 -12.39 -10.53 9.93
C SER A 8 -10.93 -10.10 9.72
N ARG A 9 -10.39 -9.30 10.66
CA ARG A 9 -8.99 -8.89 10.65
C ARG A 9 -8.02 -10.07 10.73
N ASP A 10 -8.34 -11.10 11.51
CA ASP A 10 -7.47 -12.27 11.67
C ASP A 10 -7.43 -13.10 10.38
N VAL A 11 -8.53 -13.12 9.62
CA VAL A 11 -8.59 -13.75 8.29
C VAL A 11 -7.71 -12.98 7.29
N MET A 12 -7.73 -11.65 7.32
CA MET A 12 -6.83 -10.83 6.48
C MET A 12 -5.36 -11.07 6.86
N THR A 13 -5.02 -11.09 8.15
CA THR A 13 -3.65 -11.41 8.60
C THR A 13 -3.23 -12.82 8.16
N LEU A 14 -4.13 -13.80 8.20
CA LEU A 14 -3.82 -15.13 7.68
C LEU A 14 -3.56 -15.10 6.16
N ALA A 15 -4.38 -14.39 5.39
CA ALA A 15 -4.19 -14.23 3.95
C ALA A 15 -2.85 -13.56 3.62
N HIS A 16 -2.47 -12.53 4.38
CA HIS A 16 -1.19 -11.84 4.29
C HIS A 16 -0.01 -12.81 4.45
N GLU A 17 0.04 -13.53 5.57
CA GLU A 17 1.13 -14.45 5.91
C GLU A 17 1.20 -15.63 4.94
N LEU A 18 0.05 -16.11 4.45
CA LEU A 18 0.00 -17.15 3.41
C LEU A 18 0.55 -16.63 2.08
N GLY A 19 0.30 -15.37 1.71
CA GLY A 19 0.88 -14.77 0.52
C GLY A 19 2.41 -14.73 0.58
N HIS A 20 2.99 -14.34 1.73
CA HIS A 20 4.44 -14.46 1.93
C HIS A 20 4.93 -15.92 1.85
N GLY A 21 4.21 -16.85 2.48
CA GLY A 21 4.53 -18.28 2.42
C GLY A 21 4.56 -18.81 0.98
N VAL A 22 3.56 -18.47 0.18
CA VAL A 22 3.50 -18.84 -1.25
C VAL A 22 4.67 -18.23 -2.01
N HIS A 23 4.95 -16.93 -1.82
CA HIS A 23 6.05 -16.24 -2.48
C HIS A 23 7.39 -16.92 -2.17
N GLN A 24 7.68 -17.17 -0.90
CA GLN A 24 8.95 -17.76 -0.49
C GLN A 24 9.12 -19.19 -0.99
N VAL A 25 8.04 -19.99 -1.01
CA VAL A 25 8.07 -21.35 -1.57
C VAL A 25 8.38 -21.31 -3.06
N LEU A 26 7.74 -20.42 -3.82
CA LEU A 26 7.97 -20.28 -5.27
C LEU A 26 9.38 -19.76 -5.58
N ALA A 27 9.85 -18.74 -4.85
CA ALA A 27 11.16 -18.13 -5.04
C ALA A 27 12.33 -19.01 -4.54
N SER A 28 12.06 -20.00 -3.68
CA SER A 28 13.10 -20.86 -3.08
C SER A 28 14.02 -21.55 -4.09
N GLN A 29 13.54 -21.78 -5.32
CA GLN A 29 14.32 -22.39 -6.40
C GLN A 29 15.48 -21.50 -6.90
N GLN A 30 15.43 -20.19 -6.65
CA GLN A 30 16.52 -19.26 -7.00
C GLN A 30 17.74 -19.39 -6.06
N GLY A 31 17.60 -20.16 -4.98
CA GLY A 31 18.66 -20.35 -3.98
C GLY A 31 18.73 -19.21 -2.96
N HIS A 32 19.54 -19.41 -1.92
CA HIS A 32 19.50 -18.58 -0.71
C HIS A 32 19.75 -17.09 -0.94
N LEU A 33 20.60 -16.73 -1.92
CA LEU A 33 20.97 -15.35 -2.17
C LEU A 33 19.99 -14.59 -3.07
N MET A 34 19.18 -15.30 -3.86
CA MET A 34 18.34 -14.71 -4.89
C MET A 34 16.85 -14.94 -4.64
N ALA A 35 16.48 -15.78 -3.66
CA ALA A 35 15.09 -15.99 -3.26
C ALA A 35 14.51 -14.76 -2.54
N ASP A 36 15.34 -14.05 -1.77
CA ASP A 36 14.89 -12.87 -1.03
C ASP A 36 14.56 -11.72 -1.98
N THR A 37 13.40 -11.11 -1.77
CA THR A 37 12.88 -10.04 -2.62
C THR A 37 13.26 -8.67 -2.07
N PRO A 38 13.43 -7.66 -2.94
CA PRO A 38 13.55 -6.29 -2.48
C PRO A 38 12.25 -5.86 -1.81
N LEU A 39 12.36 -4.96 -0.84
CA LEU A 39 11.23 -4.45 -0.05
C LEU A 39 10.01 -4.05 -0.90
N THR A 40 10.25 -3.40 -2.04
CA THR A 40 9.21 -2.91 -2.95
C THR A 40 8.35 -4.03 -3.56
N LEU A 41 8.80 -5.28 -3.49
CA LEU A 41 8.13 -6.47 -4.04
C LEU A 41 7.80 -7.54 -2.97
N ALA A 42 8.36 -7.41 -1.78
CA ALA A 42 8.13 -8.36 -0.69
C ALA A 42 6.64 -8.47 -0.31
N GLU A 43 5.94 -7.34 -0.36
CA GLU A 43 4.51 -7.23 -0.04
C GLU A 43 3.58 -7.61 -1.20
N THR A 44 4.10 -7.88 -2.40
CA THR A 44 3.25 -8.09 -3.57
C THR A 44 2.33 -9.28 -3.39
N ALA A 45 2.86 -10.43 -2.94
CA ALA A 45 2.08 -11.64 -2.76
C ALA A 45 1.10 -11.59 -1.58
N SER A 46 1.53 -11.01 -0.45
CA SER A 46 0.73 -10.87 0.76
C SER A 46 -0.48 -9.97 0.53
N VAL A 47 -0.26 -8.76 0.01
CA VAL A 47 -1.33 -7.77 -0.22
C VAL A 47 -2.27 -8.22 -1.36
N PHE A 48 -1.75 -8.88 -2.40
CA PHE A 48 -2.63 -9.42 -3.46
C PHE A 48 -3.53 -10.54 -2.93
N GLY A 49 -2.98 -11.43 -2.08
CA GLY A 49 -3.75 -12.48 -1.40
C GLY A 49 -4.82 -11.91 -0.45
N GLU A 50 -4.50 -10.84 0.27
CA GLU A 50 -5.50 -10.09 1.04
C GLU A 50 -6.60 -9.54 0.15
N MET A 51 -6.27 -8.93 -0.99
CA MET A 51 -7.25 -8.34 -1.90
C MET A 51 -8.23 -9.39 -2.45
N LEU A 52 -7.72 -10.54 -2.91
CA LEU A 52 -8.56 -11.66 -3.34
C LEU A 52 -9.49 -12.15 -2.23
N THR A 53 -8.96 -12.28 -1.02
CA THR A 53 -9.73 -12.74 0.15
C THR A 53 -10.80 -11.72 0.54
N PHE A 54 -10.44 -10.44 0.60
CA PHE A 54 -11.34 -9.33 0.88
C PHE A 54 -12.51 -9.31 -0.12
N GLN A 55 -12.22 -9.38 -1.42
CA GLN A 55 -13.23 -9.37 -2.48
C GLN A 55 -14.16 -10.58 -2.38
N THR A 56 -13.62 -11.76 -2.07
CA THR A 56 -14.42 -12.97 -1.86
C THR A 56 -15.37 -12.81 -0.67
N LEU A 57 -14.86 -12.33 0.48
CA LEU A 57 -15.68 -12.09 1.67
C LEU A 57 -16.73 -10.99 1.44
N LEU A 58 -16.37 -9.94 0.71
CA LEU A 58 -17.25 -8.82 0.38
C LEU A 58 -18.40 -9.27 -0.53
N LYS A 59 -18.11 -10.10 -1.54
CA LYS A 59 -19.11 -10.72 -2.44
C LYS A 59 -20.02 -11.70 -1.70
N SER A 60 -19.55 -12.34 -0.62
CA SER A 60 -20.35 -13.27 0.18
C SER A 60 -21.26 -12.58 1.20
N LYS A 61 -21.18 -11.24 1.38
CA LYS A 61 -22.04 -10.52 2.33
C LYS A 61 -23.42 -10.25 1.75
N SER A 62 -24.45 -10.72 2.45
CA SER A 62 -25.85 -10.45 2.09
C SER A 62 -26.41 -9.18 2.73
N SER A 63 -25.84 -8.73 3.86
CA SER A 63 -26.27 -7.51 4.54
C SER A 63 -25.57 -6.28 3.95
N PRO A 64 -26.32 -5.26 3.48
CA PRO A 64 -25.74 -3.98 3.06
C PRO A 64 -24.93 -3.32 4.17
N GLN A 65 -25.34 -3.44 5.44
CA GLN A 65 -24.61 -2.84 6.56
C GLN A 65 -23.24 -3.49 6.76
N GLU A 66 -23.18 -4.83 6.72
CA GLU A 66 -21.91 -5.55 6.83
C GLU A 66 -20.97 -5.22 5.66
N ARG A 67 -21.53 -5.13 4.44
CA ARG A 67 -20.79 -4.75 3.25
C ARG A 67 -20.19 -3.35 3.39
N ASN A 68 -20.98 -2.38 3.85
CA ASN A 68 -20.53 -1.00 4.03
C ASN A 68 -19.45 -0.89 5.12
N ILE A 69 -19.58 -1.61 6.23
CA ILE A 69 -18.54 -1.63 7.27
C ILE A 69 -17.21 -2.19 6.71
N MET A 70 -17.27 -3.26 5.92
CA MET A 70 -16.08 -3.84 5.30
C MET A 70 -15.42 -2.90 4.30
N LEU A 71 -16.21 -2.27 3.42
CA LEU A 71 -15.70 -1.29 2.45
C LEU A 71 -15.09 -0.08 3.16
N ALA A 72 -15.76 0.46 4.18
CA ALA A 72 -15.27 1.62 4.93
C ALA A 72 -13.92 1.32 5.60
N SER A 73 -13.79 0.14 6.24
CA SER A 73 -12.53 -0.30 6.82
C SER A 73 -11.43 -0.44 5.75
N LYS A 74 -11.73 -1.02 4.59
CA LYS A 74 -10.74 -1.20 3.51
C LYS A 74 -10.29 0.15 2.94
N VAL A 75 -11.22 1.07 2.72
CA VAL A 75 -10.90 2.44 2.26
C VAL A 75 -10.02 3.15 3.28
N GLU A 76 -10.34 3.08 4.57
CA GLU A 76 -9.52 3.67 5.64
C GLU A 76 -8.09 3.10 5.65
N ASP A 77 -7.95 1.78 5.51
CA ASP A 77 -6.63 1.12 5.44
C ASP A 77 -5.82 1.56 4.22
N MET A 78 -6.46 1.66 3.04
CA MET A 78 -5.81 2.10 1.80
C MET A 78 -5.39 3.58 1.87
N LEU A 79 -6.23 4.46 2.42
CA LEU A 79 -5.88 5.87 2.65
C LEU A 79 -4.67 6.01 3.60
N ASN A 80 -4.61 5.18 4.64
CA ASN A 80 -3.48 5.14 5.58
C ASN A 80 -2.18 4.59 4.98
N THR A 81 -2.28 3.77 3.93
CA THR A 81 -1.12 3.10 3.30
C THR A 81 -0.59 3.85 2.08
N VAL A 82 -1.47 4.57 1.36
CA VAL A 82 -1.09 5.35 0.18
C VAL A 82 -1.02 6.84 0.51
N VAL A 83 -2.16 7.50 0.72
CA VAL A 83 -2.26 8.96 0.85
C VAL A 83 -1.40 9.47 2.01
N ARG A 84 -1.53 8.85 3.18
CA ARG A 84 -0.77 9.21 4.37
C ARG A 84 0.74 9.02 4.19
N GLN A 85 1.16 7.93 3.54
CA GLN A 85 2.59 7.63 3.39
C GLN A 85 3.24 8.55 2.34
N ILE A 86 2.50 8.96 1.31
CA ILE A 86 2.96 10.00 0.37
C ILE A 86 3.08 11.36 1.07
N ALA A 87 2.12 11.74 1.92
CA ALA A 87 2.25 12.94 2.74
C ALA A 87 3.48 12.87 3.67
N PHE A 88 3.76 11.70 4.25
CA PHE A 88 4.94 11.49 5.08
C PHE A 88 6.24 11.63 4.28
N HIS A 89 6.29 11.07 3.07
CA HIS A 89 7.43 11.22 2.17
C HIS A 89 7.64 12.69 1.76
N GLU A 90 6.56 13.43 1.49
CA GLU A 90 6.64 14.86 1.16
C GLU A 90 7.15 15.68 2.35
N PHE A 91 6.67 15.38 3.56
CA PHE A 91 7.19 15.98 4.80
C PHE A 91 8.71 15.74 4.94
N GLU A 92 9.16 14.48 4.81
CA GLU A 92 10.60 14.16 4.89
C GLU A 92 11.39 14.92 3.84
N THR A 93 10.89 14.98 2.61
CA THR A 93 11.53 15.71 1.51
C THR A 93 11.72 17.18 1.86
N ILE A 94 10.67 17.86 2.30
CA ILE A 94 10.74 19.29 2.64
C ILE A 94 11.69 19.53 3.83
N VAL A 95 11.61 18.71 4.88
CA VAL A 95 12.49 18.84 6.06
C VAL A 95 13.95 18.65 5.68
N HIS A 96 14.27 17.59 4.92
CA HIS A 96 15.64 17.32 4.49
C HIS A 96 16.15 18.40 3.53
N ASP A 97 15.30 18.96 2.68
CA ASP A 97 15.63 20.06 1.78
C ASP A 97 15.97 21.34 2.54
N GLN A 98 15.14 21.73 3.50
CA GLN A 98 15.39 22.90 4.34
C GLN A 98 16.65 22.71 5.21
N ARG A 99 16.90 21.50 5.71
CA ARG A 99 18.08 21.19 6.54
C ARG A 99 19.41 21.42 5.81
N ARG A 100 19.41 21.40 4.47
CA ARG A 100 20.59 21.76 3.66
C ARG A 100 20.98 23.24 3.78
N HIS A 101 20.07 24.10 4.23
CA HIS A 101 20.26 25.55 4.35
C HIS A 101 20.51 26.02 5.80
N GLY A 102 20.41 25.14 6.79
CA GLY A 102 20.64 25.50 8.19
C GLY A 102 20.03 24.51 9.17
N GLU A 103 20.13 24.83 10.46
CA GLU A 103 19.43 24.09 11.51
C GLU A 103 17.94 24.46 11.52
N LEU A 104 17.08 23.49 11.86
CA LEU A 104 15.64 23.67 11.95
C LEU A 104 15.20 23.58 13.41
N THR A 105 14.38 24.54 13.85
CA THR A 105 13.76 24.49 15.17
C THR A 105 12.58 23.50 15.18
N PRO A 106 12.16 22.99 16.34
CA PRO A 106 10.96 22.16 16.44
C PRO A 106 9.70 22.83 15.87
N GLU A 107 9.57 24.14 16.01
CA GLU A 107 8.46 24.93 15.47
C GLU A 107 8.47 24.93 13.94
N ALA A 108 9.65 25.12 13.32
CA ALA A 108 9.79 25.08 11.86
C ALA A 108 9.43 23.70 11.29
N ILE A 109 9.87 22.62 11.94
CA ILE A 109 9.49 21.25 11.54
C ILE A 109 7.98 21.04 11.72
N GLY A 110 7.41 21.55 12.82
CA GLY A 110 5.97 21.49 13.07
C GLY A 110 5.14 22.27 12.04
N ASP A 111 5.64 23.39 11.53
CA ASP A 111 4.99 24.17 10.48
C ASP A 111 4.99 23.41 9.14
N VAL A 112 6.10 22.76 8.80
CA VAL A 112 6.18 21.87 7.62
C VAL A 112 5.19 20.71 7.76
N TRP A 113 5.14 20.09 8.94
CA TRP A 113 4.18 19.02 9.24
C TRP A 113 2.73 19.49 9.02
N MET A 114 2.33 20.59 9.65
CA MET A 114 0.97 21.12 9.50
C MET A 114 0.64 21.41 8.03
N SER A 115 1.53 22.09 7.31
CA SER A 115 1.31 22.44 5.89
C SER A 115 1.10 21.21 5.00
N VAL A 116 1.86 20.14 5.22
CA VAL A 116 1.73 18.89 4.47
C VAL A 116 0.43 18.17 4.82
N GLN A 117 0.10 18.08 6.11
CA GLN A 117 -1.11 17.40 6.57
C GLN A 117 -2.40 18.14 6.13
N GLU A 118 -2.40 19.48 6.12
CA GLU A 118 -3.51 20.28 5.60
C GLU A 118 -3.77 20.01 4.11
N ARG A 119 -2.72 19.94 3.29
CA ARG A 119 -2.85 19.62 1.87
C ARG A 119 -3.30 18.17 1.63
N SER A 120 -2.80 17.24 2.42
CA SER A 120 -3.13 15.82 2.28
C SER A 120 -4.55 15.46 2.74
N LEU A 121 -5.00 16.01 3.86
CA LEU A 121 -6.30 15.68 4.47
C LEU A 121 -7.44 16.56 3.92
N GLY A 122 -7.10 17.72 3.36
CA GLY A 122 -8.05 18.63 2.75
C GLY A 122 -8.97 19.35 3.76
N PRO A 123 -9.91 20.16 3.26
CA PRO A 123 -10.69 21.10 4.08
C PRO A 123 -11.73 20.42 4.97
N ALA A 124 -12.02 19.14 4.76
CA ALA A 124 -12.97 18.38 5.57
C ALA A 124 -12.42 18.09 6.99
N ILE A 125 -11.09 18.12 7.16
CA ILE A 125 -10.43 17.88 8.45
C ILE A 125 -9.92 19.20 9.01
N LYS A 126 -10.39 19.53 10.21
CA LYS A 126 -9.90 20.69 10.97
C LYS A 126 -8.72 20.27 11.83
N LEU A 127 -7.51 20.69 11.45
CA LEU A 127 -6.31 20.46 12.24
C LEU A 127 -6.12 21.57 13.27
N GLU A 128 -5.82 21.19 14.50
CA GLU A 128 -5.50 22.11 15.59
C GLU A 128 -3.98 22.18 15.81
N ARG A 129 -3.49 23.26 16.44
CA ARG A 129 -2.04 23.50 16.56
C ARG A 129 -1.32 22.44 17.39
N ASN A 130 -2.01 21.74 18.28
CA ASN A 130 -1.45 20.60 19.03
C ASN A 130 -1.04 19.43 18.12
N TYR A 131 -1.51 19.40 16.86
CA TYR A 131 -1.10 18.40 15.87
C TYR A 131 0.30 18.66 15.31
N ALA A 132 0.87 19.85 15.50
CA ALA A 132 2.18 20.23 14.94
C ALA A 132 3.35 19.37 15.44
N SER A 133 3.24 18.69 16.59
CA SER A 133 4.29 17.81 17.13
C SER A 133 4.16 16.35 16.69
N PHE A 134 3.10 15.98 15.96
CA PHE A 134 2.82 14.57 15.65
C PHE A 134 3.86 13.92 14.72
N TRP A 135 4.63 14.70 13.96
CA TRP A 135 5.77 14.15 13.24
C TRP A 135 6.74 13.38 14.15
N SER A 136 6.90 13.81 15.41
CA SER A 136 7.90 13.26 16.33
C SER A 136 7.62 11.83 16.81
N TYR A 137 6.36 11.36 16.75
CA TYR A 137 6.03 9.99 17.18
C TYR A 137 6.27 8.96 16.07
N ILE A 138 6.52 9.39 14.83
CA ILE A 138 6.65 8.50 13.68
C ILE A 138 8.08 7.96 13.62
N PRO A 139 8.31 6.69 13.96
CA PRO A 139 9.66 6.13 14.11
C PRO A 139 10.43 6.11 12.78
N HIS A 140 9.72 5.94 11.66
CA HIS A 140 10.34 5.85 10.34
C HIS A 140 11.14 7.10 9.97
N PHE A 141 10.72 8.30 10.40
CA PHE A 141 11.46 9.54 10.13
C PHE A 141 12.84 9.57 10.79
N ILE A 142 13.04 8.80 11.87
CA ILE A 142 14.27 8.81 12.66
C ILE A 142 15.13 7.60 12.34
N HIS A 143 14.51 6.42 12.24
CA HIS A 143 15.23 5.15 12.14
C HIS A 143 15.43 4.68 10.70
N SER A 144 14.55 5.09 9.79
CA SER A 144 14.57 4.66 8.39
C SER A 144 14.11 5.79 7.45
N PRO A 145 14.85 6.92 7.37
CA PRO A 145 14.41 8.07 6.59
C PRO A 145 14.07 7.69 5.15
N PHE A 146 13.01 8.27 4.62
CA PHE A 146 12.42 8.02 3.30
C PHE A 146 11.85 6.63 3.07
N TYR A 147 11.85 5.73 4.05
CA TYR A 147 11.31 4.37 3.88
C TYR A 147 9.80 4.35 3.58
N VAL A 148 9.06 5.34 4.08
CA VAL A 148 7.59 5.38 4.02
C VAL A 148 7.02 5.30 2.60
N TYR A 149 7.76 5.74 1.57
CA TYR A 149 7.31 5.65 0.17
C TYR A 149 7.08 4.20 -0.28
N ALA A 150 7.82 3.25 0.30
CA ALA A 150 7.76 1.85 -0.10
C ALA A 150 6.37 1.24 0.16
N TYR A 151 5.65 1.74 1.18
CA TYR A 151 4.27 1.33 1.46
C TYR A 151 3.33 1.75 0.35
N ALA A 152 3.34 3.04 -0.03
CA ALA A 152 2.51 3.56 -1.10
C ALA A 152 2.85 2.92 -2.45
N PHE A 153 4.15 2.72 -2.72
CA PHE A 153 4.62 2.01 -3.90
C PHE A 153 4.07 0.57 -3.95
N GLY A 154 4.22 -0.18 -2.86
CA GLY A 154 3.78 -1.59 -2.79
C GLY A 154 2.27 -1.73 -2.95
N ASP A 155 1.48 -0.88 -2.27
CA ASP A 155 0.01 -0.94 -2.35
C ASP A 155 -0.48 -0.57 -3.76
N CYS A 156 0.01 0.53 -4.35
CA CYS A 156 -0.39 0.91 -5.70
C CYS A 156 0.09 -0.09 -6.76
N LEU A 157 1.26 -0.71 -6.57
CA LEU A 157 1.74 -1.80 -7.43
C LEU A 157 0.76 -2.97 -7.44
N VAL A 158 0.35 -3.41 -6.25
CA VAL A 158 -0.57 -4.54 -6.09
C VAL A 158 -1.97 -4.19 -6.59
N ASN A 159 -2.48 -3.00 -6.31
CA ASN A 159 -3.77 -2.55 -6.83
C ASN A 159 -3.77 -2.50 -8.36
N SER A 160 -2.66 -2.11 -8.98
CA SER A 160 -2.51 -2.10 -10.45
C SER A 160 -2.48 -3.52 -11.02
N LEU A 161 -1.75 -4.44 -10.39
CA LEU A 161 -1.77 -5.86 -10.75
C LEU A 161 -3.18 -6.45 -10.60
N TYR A 162 -3.90 -6.09 -9.54
CA TYR A 162 -5.26 -6.54 -9.30
C TYR A 162 -6.24 -5.99 -10.34
N ALA A 163 -6.09 -4.73 -10.75
CA ALA A 163 -6.89 -4.15 -11.83
C ALA A 163 -6.69 -4.91 -13.15
N VAL A 164 -5.44 -5.28 -13.49
CA VAL A 164 -5.16 -6.12 -14.67
C VAL A 164 -5.78 -7.51 -14.53
N TYR A 165 -5.74 -8.11 -13.34
CA TYR A 165 -6.38 -9.40 -13.07
C TYR A 165 -7.91 -9.35 -13.30
N GLU A 166 -8.60 -8.28 -12.88
CA GLU A 166 -10.04 -8.13 -13.12
C GLU A 166 -10.36 -7.86 -14.61
N GLU A 167 -9.46 -7.20 -15.35
CA GLU A 167 -9.60 -6.91 -16.78
C GLU A 167 -9.25 -8.12 -17.68
N SER A 168 -8.39 -9.04 -17.23
CA SER A 168 -7.79 -10.10 -18.06
C SER A 168 -7.88 -11.48 -17.41
N ASN A 169 -8.65 -12.38 -18.04
CA ASN A 169 -8.81 -13.76 -17.54
C ASN A 169 -7.78 -14.76 -18.08
N GLU A 170 -7.10 -14.49 -19.20
CA GLU A 170 -6.16 -15.44 -19.80
C GLU A 170 -4.70 -15.05 -19.50
N GLY A 171 -3.91 -15.99 -18.99
CA GLY A 171 -2.45 -15.85 -18.81
C GLY A 171 -2.00 -15.03 -17.59
N PHE A 172 -2.90 -14.33 -16.89
CA PHE A 172 -2.52 -13.53 -15.72
C PHE A 172 -1.93 -14.39 -14.61
N ALA A 173 -2.60 -15.50 -14.26
CA ALA A 173 -2.19 -16.36 -13.15
C ALA A 173 -0.81 -16.98 -13.41
N GLU A 174 -0.56 -17.43 -14.64
CA GLU A 174 0.73 -17.96 -15.07
C GLU A 174 1.83 -16.89 -14.96
N ASN A 175 1.60 -15.70 -15.51
CA ASN A 175 2.55 -14.58 -15.43
C ASN A 175 2.80 -14.16 -13.97
N TYR A 176 1.76 -14.15 -13.13
CA TYR A 176 1.85 -13.83 -11.71
C TYR A 176 2.68 -14.85 -10.95
N ILE A 177 2.48 -16.15 -11.20
CA ILE A 177 3.29 -17.21 -10.59
C ILE A 177 4.75 -17.08 -11.01
N GLU A 178 5.04 -16.83 -12.29
CA GLU A 178 6.42 -16.65 -12.78
C GLU A 178 7.07 -15.40 -12.19
N MET A 179 6.33 -14.30 -12.02
CA MET A 179 6.79 -13.12 -11.31
C MET A 179 7.22 -13.46 -9.87
N LEU A 180 6.42 -14.25 -9.14
CA LEU A 180 6.78 -14.68 -7.77
C LEU A 180 7.96 -15.65 -7.74
N ARG A 181 8.07 -16.56 -8.73
CA ARG A 181 9.21 -17.49 -8.84
C ARG A 181 10.55 -16.78 -9.08
N ALA A 182 10.51 -15.59 -9.68
CA ALA A 182 11.71 -14.81 -9.94
C ALA A 182 12.41 -14.34 -8.65
N GLY A 183 11.69 -14.23 -7.52
CA GLY A 183 12.26 -13.73 -6.27
C GLY A 183 12.97 -12.38 -6.46
N GLY A 184 14.22 -12.29 -6.02
CA GLY A 184 15.08 -11.11 -6.19
C GLY A 184 15.89 -11.06 -7.48
N THR A 185 15.66 -11.96 -8.46
CA THR A 185 16.50 -12.05 -9.67
C THR A 185 16.27 -10.95 -10.70
N LEU A 186 15.09 -10.31 -10.67
CA LEU A 186 14.68 -9.32 -11.66
C LEU A 186 14.29 -8.01 -10.98
N ARG A 187 14.43 -6.89 -11.72
CA ARG A 187 13.95 -5.59 -11.25
C ARG A 187 12.47 -5.41 -11.54
N HIS A 188 11.82 -4.49 -10.81
CA HIS A 188 10.38 -4.20 -10.97
C HIS A 188 9.95 -3.98 -12.43
N LYS A 189 10.77 -3.29 -13.25
CA LYS A 189 10.45 -3.07 -14.67
C LYS A 189 10.34 -4.37 -15.47
N GLU A 190 11.23 -5.32 -15.23
CA GLU A 190 11.25 -6.61 -15.92
C GLU A 190 10.10 -7.50 -15.44
N LEU A 191 9.80 -7.46 -14.14
CA LEU A 191 8.70 -8.20 -13.53
C LEU A 191 7.32 -7.72 -13.98
N LEU A 192 7.18 -6.44 -14.31
CA LEU A 192 5.91 -5.84 -14.70
C LEU A 192 5.60 -5.90 -16.20
N GLN A 193 6.62 -6.13 -17.04
CA GLN A 193 6.49 -6.26 -18.49
C GLN A 193 5.42 -7.28 -18.92
N PRO A 194 5.31 -8.50 -18.35
CA PRO A 194 4.30 -9.48 -18.75
C PRO A 194 2.85 -9.02 -18.53
N PHE A 195 2.63 -8.01 -17.69
CA PHE A 195 1.32 -7.43 -17.40
C PHE A 195 1.04 -6.15 -18.21
N ASN A 196 1.97 -5.76 -19.10
CA ASN A 196 1.96 -4.46 -19.79
C ASN A 196 1.93 -3.26 -18.82
N LEU A 197 2.62 -3.39 -17.68
CA LEU A 197 2.69 -2.36 -16.65
C LEU A 197 4.08 -1.71 -16.64
N ASP A 198 4.12 -0.38 -16.48
CA ASP A 198 5.35 0.40 -16.37
C ASP A 198 5.24 1.39 -15.21
N ALA A 199 6.01 1.16 -14.14
CA ALA A 199 6.06 2.01 -12.95
C ALA A 199 6.63 3.41 -13.21
N SER A 200 7.26 3.65 -14.37
CA SER A 200 7.72 4.98 -14.79
C SER A 200 6.63 5.81 -15.48
N ASP A 201 5.50 5.19 -15.85
CA ASP A 201 4.33 5.87 -16.40
C ASP A 201 3.40 6.31 -15.24
N SER A 202 2.93 7.55 -15.25
CA SER A 202 1.98 8.04 -14.26
C SER A 202 0.60 7.37 -14.37
N THR A 203 0.23 6.89 -15.57
CA THR A 203 -1.06 6.20 -15.79
C THR A 203 -1.13 4.87 -15.04
N PHE A 204 0.02 4.22 -14.81
CA PHE A 204 0.12 3.01 -13.98
C PHE A 204 -0.38 3.28 -12.56
N TRP A 205 0.13 4.34 -11.92
CA TRP A 205 -0.27 4.70 -10.55
C TRP A 205 -1.74 5.13 -10.46
N ALA A 206 -2.25 5.79 -11.52
CA ALA A 206 -3.66 6.16 -11.61
C ALA A 206 -4.59 4.92 -11.60
N LYS A 207 -4.20 3.81 -12.24
CA LYS A 207 -4.96 2.54 -12.16
C LYS A 207 -5.04 2.04 -10.72
N GLY A 208 -3.92 2.01 -10.00
CA GLY A 208 -3.91 1.61 -8.59
C GLY A 208 -4.81 2.47 -7.70
N LEU A 209 -4.83 3.79 -7.94
CA LEU A 209 -5.69 4.73 -7.21
C LEU A 209 -7.18 4.61 -7.56
N SER A 210 -7.52 4.29 -8.81
CA SER A 210 -8.92 4.09 -9.23
C SER A 210 -9.62 2.96 -8.47
N LEU A 211 -8.87 1.99 -7.94
CA LEU A 211 -9.43 0.93 -7.11
C LEU A 211 -9.94 1.47 -5.76
N ILE A 212 -9.25 2.48 -5.19
CA ILE A 212 -9.70 3.18 -3.99
C ILE A 212 -10.96 3.99 -4.29
N GLU A 213 -10.97 4.73 -5.40
CA GLU A 213 -12.12 5.50 -5.89
C GLU A 213 -13.35 4.60 -6.06
N ASN A 214 -13.21 3.46 -6.74
CA ASN A 214 -14.29 2.49 -6.92
C ASN A 214 -14.85 1.92 -5.61
N PHE A 215 -14.04 1.78 -4.55
CA PHE A 215 -14.54 1.36 -3.24
C PHE A 215 -15.26 2.49 -2.50
N ILE A 216 -14.84 3.74 -2.69
CA ILE A 216 -15.55 4.92 -2.18
C ILE A 216 -16.90 5.07 -2.88
N ASP A 217 -16.95 4.93 -4.21
CA ASP A 217 -18.20 5.01 -4.98
C ASP A 217 -19.19 3.93 -4.53
N GLN A 218 -18.71 2.70 -4.31
CA GLN A 218 -19.56 1.62 -3.78
C GLN A 218 -20.10 1.90 -2.36
N LEU A 219 -19.42 2.70 -1.55
CA LEU A 219 -19.92 3.15 -0.25
C LEU A 219 -21.01 4.23 -0.39
N ASP A 220 -20.86 5.11 -1.37
CA ASP A 220 -21.79 6.21 -1.62
C ASP A 220 -23.07 5.75 -2.32
N ASP A 221 -22.98 4.80 -3.26
CA ASP A 221 -24.13 4.15 -3.91
C ASP A 221 -25.00 3.32 -2.93
N GLY A 222 -24.46 3.01 -1.75
CA GLY A 222 -25.17 2.34 -0.66
C GLY A 222 -25.98 3.27 0.26
N LYS A 223 -26.02 4.58 -0.01
CA LYS A 223 -26.80 5.59 0.71
C LYS A 223 -28.11 5.91 0.01
#